data_AF-A0A6N9RL45-F1
#
_entry.id   AF-A0A6N9RL45-F1
#
_cell.length_a   1.000
_cell.length_b   1.000
_cell.length_c   1.000
_cell.angle_alpha   90.00
_cell.angle_beta   90.00
_cell.angle_gamma   90.00
#
_symmetry.space_group_name_H-M   'P 1'
#
loop_
_entity.id
_entity.type
_entity.pdbx_description
1 polymer ?
#
loop_
_entity_poly.entity_id
_entity_poly.type
_entity_poly.pdbx_seq_one_letter_code
_entity_poly.pdbx_strand_id
1 'polypeptide(L)'
;MKGPAVWRICFKGDLSLEGLPYGSTLGPGRWHLPPASGLPVVYAASSRALAQLEKRVHANGVAPVKQALIRLELPLGADILDAHNDLALESPRWRLDEGYTQGVGVDWLQSTASLGLWVPSV
;
A
#
# COMPACT_ATOMS: atom_id res chain seq x y z
N MET A 1 1.98 -16.64 -19.41
CA MET A 1 3.03 -15.83 -18.75
C MET A 1 2.46 -15.29 -17.44
N LYS A 2 3.27 -15.19 -16.38
CA LYS A 2 2.82 -14.60 -15.09
C LYS A 2 2.91 -13.07 -15.18
N GLY A 3 1.94 -12.37 -14.60
CA GLY A 3 1.96 -10.91 -14.50
C GLY A 3 3.03 -10.37 -13.54
N PRO A 4 3.15 -9.04 -13.40
CA PRO A 4 4.12 -8.43 -12.49
C PRO A 4 3.85 -8.87 -11.04
N ALA A 5 4.85 -8.74 -10.17
CA ALA A 5 4.72 -9.14 -8.78
C ALA A 5 5.19 -8.06 -7.81
N VAL A 6 4.48 -7.98 -6.69
CA VAL A 6 4.77 -7.07 -5.58
C VAL A 6 5.01 -7.86 -4.30
N TRP A 7 5.61 -7.21 -3.32
CA TRP A 7 6.13 -7.85 -2.11
C TRP A 7 5.56 -7.21 -0.87
N ARG A 8 5.16 -8.01 0.11
CA ARG A 8 4.66 -7.52 1.39
C ARG A 8 5.29 -8.29 2.54
N ILE A 9 5.62 -7.58 3.62
CA ILE A 9 5.95 -8.20 4.91
C ILE A 9 4.77 -7.99 5.86
N CYS A 10 4.17 -9.08 6.30
CA CYS A 10 2.99 -9.07 7.17
C CYS A 10 3.10 -10.10 8.29
N PHE A 11 2.17 -10.03 9.24
CA PHE A 11 2.02 -11.06 10.26
C PHE A 11 1.65 -12.40 9.61
N LYS A 12 2.31 -13.48 10.02
CA LYS A 12 2.15 -14.82 9.42
C LYS A 12 0.92 -15.59 9.89
N GLY A 13 0.13 -15.04 10.81
CA GLY A 13 -1.03 -15.73 11.39
C GLY A 13 -2.23 -15.82 10.46
N ASP A 14 -2.35 -14.90 9.49
CA ASP A 14 -3.31 -14.97 8.39
C ASP A 14 -2.66 -14.42 7.12
N LEU A 15 -2.54 -15.28 6.11
CA LEU A 15 -1.96 -14.97 4.80
C LEU A 15 -3.00 -15.10 3.67
N SER A 16 -4.28 -15.26 4.01
CA SER A 16 -5.38 -15.27 3.05
C SER A 16 -5.53 -13.88 2.41
N LEU A 17 -6.01 -13.84 1.15
CA LEU A 17 -6.27 -12.57 0.46
C LEU A 17 -7.31 -11.70 1.22
N GLU A 18 -8.29 -12.34 1.85
CA GLU A 18 -9.32 -11.70 2.68
C GLU A 18 -8.73 -11.06 3.94
N GLY A 19 -7.72 -11.69 4.55
CA GLY A 19 -7.06 -11.20 5.76
C GLY A 19 -6.01 -10.11 5.51
N LEU A 20 -5.44 -10.03 4.29
CA LEU A 20 -4.40 -9.04 3.97
C LEU A 20 -4.77 -7.59 4.30
N PRO A 21 -5.97 -7.06 4.00
CA PRO A 21 -6.32 -5.68 4.30
C PRO A 21 -6.62 -5.40 5.77
N TYR A 22 -6.74 -6.41 6.65
CA TYR A 22 -7.16 -6.20 8.05
C TYR A 22 -6.34 -5.13 8.78
N GLY A 23 -5.02 -5.09 8.56
CA GLY A 23 -4.17 -4.09 9.22
C GLY A 23 -4.55 -2.64 8.90
N SER A 24 -5.07 -2.35 7.70
CA SER A 24 -5.47 -1.00 7.28
C SER A 24 -6.83 -0.58 7.85
N THR A 25 -7.56 -1.48 8.52
CA THR A 25 -8.82 -1.13 9.18
C THR A 25 -8.61 -0.59 10.60
N LEU A 26 -7.41 -0.83 11.16
CA LEU A 26 -7.08 -0.48 12.54
C LEU A 26 -6.65 0.99 12.71
N GLY A 27 -6.31 1.67 11.61
CA GLY A 27 -5.89 3.06 11.64
C GLY A 27 -5.50 3.56 10.24
N PRO A 28 -5.37 4.88 10.07
CA PRO A 28 -4.98 5.47 8.80
C PRO A 28 -3.54 5.14 8.44
N GLY A 29 -3.26 5.12 7.14
CA GLY A 29 -1.91 5.12 6.60
C GLY A 29 -1.68 6.39 5.79
N ARG A 30 -0.51 6.46 5.13
CA ARG A 30 -0.19 7.62 4.29
C ARG A 30 -1.16 7.83 3.13
N TRP A 31 -1.65 6.75 2.52
CA TRP A 31 -2.43 6.75 1.29
C TRP A 31 -3.85 6.16 1.47
N HIS A 32 -4.36 6.05 2.70
CA HIS A 32 -5.75 5.63 2.92
C HIS A 32 -6.27 6.11 4.28
N LEU A 33 -7.59 6.22 4.39
CA LEU A 33 -8.32 6.28 5.66
C LEU A 33 -9.04 4.95 5.91
N PRO A 34 -9.16 4.51 7.18
CA PRO A 34 -9.94 3.33 7.51
C PRO A 34 -11.45 3.62 7.36
N PRO A 35 -12.30 2.58 7.28
CA PRO A 35 -13.74 2.75 7.34
C PRO A 35 -14.19 3.53 8.60
N ALA A 36 -15.23 4.38 8.53
CA ALA A 36 -16.12 4.63 7.38
C ALA A 36 -15.65 5.75 6.44
N SER A 37 -14.54 6.43 6.76
CA SER A 37 -14.04 7.58 5.97
C SER A 37 -13.27 7.17 4.72
N GLY A 38 -12.88 5.90 4.61
CA GLY A 38 -12.24 5.33 3.43
C GLY A 38 -12.48 3.82 3.32
N LEU A 39 -11.63 3.13 2.56
CA LEU A 39 -11.73 1.69 2.31
C LEU A 39 -10.44 0.97 2.74
N PRO A 40 -10.52 -0.31 3.15
CA PRO A 40 -9.34 -1.11 3.47
C PRO A 40 -8.43 -1.30 2.24
N VAL A 41 -7.12 -1.33 2.46
CA VAL A 41 -6.10 -1.45 1.41
C VAL A 41 -5.01 -2.46 1.77
N VAL A 42 -4.33 -2.96 0.74
CA VAL A 42 -3.14 -3.81 0.87
C VAL A 42 -1.93 -3.03 0.40
N TYR A 43 -1.07 -2.62 1.34
CA TYR A 43 0.24 -2.08 0.98
C TYR A 43 1.20 -3.19 0.55
N ALA A 44 1.86 -2.97 -0.58
CA ALA A 44 2.93 -3.81 -1.09
C ALA A 44 4.00 -2.93 -1.74
N ALA A 45 5.21 -3.46 -1.85
CA ALA A 45 6.37 -2.80 -2.42
C ALA A 45 6.76 -3.44 -3.76
N SER A 46 7.37 -2.65 -4.63
CA SER A 46 7.90 -3.10 -5.92
C SER A 46 9.08 -4.07 -5.79
N SER A 47 9.73 -4.14 -4.62
CA SER A 47 10.84 -5.07 -4.35
C SER A 47 10.83 -5.59 -2.92
N ARG A 48 11.51 -6.73 -2.69
CA ARG A 48 11.73 -7.29 -1.35
C ARG A 48 12.52 -6.32 -0.45
N ALA A 49 13.50 -5.63 -1.01
CA ALA A 49 14.34 -4.69 -0.29
C ALA A 49 13.53 -3.50 0.23
N LEU A 50 12.65 -2.93 -0.62
CA LEU A 50 11.76 -1.85 -0.22
C LEU A 50 10.75 -2.31 0.83
N ALA A 51 10.16 -3.51 0.70
CA ALA A 51 9.27 -4.07 1.71
C ALA A 51 9.95 -4.19 3.10
N GLN A 52 11.24 -4.56 3.11
CA GLN A 52 12.03 -4.66 4.33
C GLN A 52 12.38 -3.29 4.92
N LEU A 53 12.71 -2.31 4.09
CA LEU A 53 12.98 -0.94 4.53
C LEU A 53 11.74 -0.34 5.21
N GLU A 54 10.60 -0.40 4.53
CA GLU A 54 9.31 0.10 5.03
C GLU A 54 8.93 -0.54 6.38
N LYS A 55 9.07 -1.87 6.50
CA LYS A 55 8.77 -2.57 7.76
C LYS A 55 9.68 -2.10 8.90
N ARG A 56 10.98 -1.90 8.65
CA ARG A 56 11.93 -1.47 9.68
C ARG A 56 11.71 -0.03 10.13
N VAL A 57 11.43 0.86 9.19
CA VAL A 57 11.10 2.27 9.48
C VAL A 57 9.83 2.34 10.32
N HIS A 58 8.76 1.66 9.88
CA HIS A 58 7.48 1.62 10.62
C HIS A 58 7.60 0.97 12.00
N ALA A 59 8.45 -0.04 12.16
CA ALA A 59 8.68 -0.69 13.46
C ALA A 59 9.67 0.06 14.35
N ASN A 60 10.15 1.24 13.94
CA ASN A 60 11.17 2.02 14.65
C ASN A 60 12.41 1.16 15.03
N GLY A 61 12.86 0.32 14.10
CA GLY A 61 13.99 -0.58 14.29
C GLY A 61 13.71 -1.85 15.09
N VAL A 62 12.54 -2.01 15.69
CA VAL A 62 12.12 -3.28 16.32
C VAL A 62 11.96 -4.34 15.23
N ALA A 63 12.38 -5.58 15.49
CA ALA A 63 12.13 -6.72 14.63
C ALA A 63 10.86 -7.44 15.09
N PRO A 64 9.68 -7.22 14.47
CA PRO A 64 8.46 -7.84 14.93
C PRO A 64 8.56 -9.35 14.74
N VAL A 65 8.10 -10.12 15.72
CA VAL A 65 8.05 -11.58 15.62
C VAL A 65 6.94 -12.02 14.66
N LYS A 66 6.99 -13.28 14.22
CA LYS A 66 5.95 -13.92 13.42
C LYS A 66 5.63 -13.16 12.12
N GLN A 67 6.64 -12.63 11.44
CA GLN A 67 6.48 -12.02 10.12
C GLN A 67 6.67 -13.07 9.01
N ALA A 68 6.03 -12.82 7.86
CA ALA A 68 6.24 -13.53 6.60
C ALA A 68 6.48 -12.51 5.49
N LEU A 69 7.38 -12.85 4.56
CA LEU A 69 7.50 -12.16 3.27
C LEU A 69 6.64 -12.93 2.25
N ILE A 70 5.67 -12.25 1.66
CA ILE A 70 4.81 -12.82 0.62
C ILE A 70 5.06 -12.14 -0.72
N ARG A 71 4.91 -12.93 -1.79
CA ARG A 71 4.86 -12.47 -3.18
C ARG A 71 3.41 -12.44 -3.62
N LEU A 72 2.93 -11.28 -4.04
CA LEU A 72 1.62 -11.14 -4.66
C LEU A 72 1.83 -11.10 -6.18
N GLU A 73 1.27 -12.07 -6.89
CA GLU A 73 1.23 -12.06 -8.35
C GLU A 73 0.02 -11.25 -8.80
N LEU A 74 0.26 -10.22 -9.61
CA LEU A 74 -0.81 -9.43 -10.20
C LEU A 74 -1.28 -10.10 -11.50
N PRO A 75 -2.57 -10.00 -11.84
CA PRO A 75 -3.05 -10.45 -13.14
C PRO A 75 -2.27 -9.78 -14.27
N LEU A 76 -2.05 -10.52 -15.36
CA LEU A 76 -1.45 -9.95 -16.56
C LEU A 76 -2.41 -8.91 -17.13
N GLY A 77 -1.91 -7.70 -17.41
CA GLY A 77 -2.74 -6.60 -17.94
C GLY A 77 -3.62 -5.92 -16.89
N ALA A 78 -3.39 -6.15 -15.59
CA ALA A 78 -4.05 -5.37 -14.56
C ALA A 78 -3.60 -3.90 -14.64
N ASP A 79 -4.58 -2.99 -14.63
CA ASP A 79 -4.32 -1.55 -14.59
C ASP A 79 -3.81 -1.15 -13.19
N ILE A 80 -2.70 -0.44 -13.18
CA ILE A 80 -2.11 0.15 -11.98
C ILE A 80 -1.71 1.57 -12.34
N LEU A 81 -2.37 2.54 -11.73
CA LEU A 81 -2.05 3.96 -11.94
C LEU A 81 -0.78 4.33 -11.17
N ASP A 82 -0.15 5.43 -11.56
CA ASP A 82 0.95 6.08 -10.87
C ASP A 82 0.48 7.43 -10.31
N ALA A 83 0.67 7.65 -9.01
CA ALA A 83 0.18 8.85 -8.35
C ALA A 83 0.78 10.15 -8.92
N HIS A 84 2.03 10.13 -9.39
CA HIS A 84 2.65 11.31 -10.00
C HIS A 84 2.14 11.54 -11.41
N ASN A 85 2.13 10.49 -12.25
CA ASN A 85 1.85 10.64 -13.68
C ASN A 85 0.34 10.69 -13.99
N ASP A 86 -0.46 9.88 -13.29
CA ASP A 86 -1.88 9.68 -13.62
C ASP A 86 -2.82 10.46 -12.71
N LEU A 87 -2.44 10.67 -11.44
CA LEU A 87 -3.26 11.44 -10.48
C LEU A 87 -2.72 12.86 -10.25
N ALA A 88 -1.66 13.25 -10.96
CA ALA A 88 -0.98 14.52 -10.80
C ALA A 88 -0.71 14.83 -9.32
N LEU A 89 0.09 14.04 -8.62
CA LEU A 89 0.51 14.37 -7.25
C LEU A 89 1.33 15.68 -7.26
N GLU A 90 0.64 16.82 -7.14
CA GLU A 90 1.16 18.15 -7.49
C GLU A 90 2.07 18.75 -6.41
N SER A 91 1.82 18.42 -5.14
CA SER A 91 2.51 19.08 -4.04
C SER A 91 3.92 18.53 -3.84
N PRO A 92 5.00 19.31 -4.03
CA PRO A 92 6.36 18.86 -3.69
C PRO A 92 6.53 18.62 -2.18
N ARG A 93 5.59 19.10 -1.36
CA ARG A 93 5.55 18.91 0.09
C ARG A 93 4.61 17.77 0.52
N TRP A 94 4.16 16.91 -0.39
CA TRP A 94 3.27 15.77 -0.07
C TRP A 94 3.79 14.91 1.10
N ARG A 95 5.11 14.80 1.27
CA ARG A 95 5.73 14.06 2.38
C ARG A 95 5.37 14.62 3.76
N LEU A 96 5.10 15.92 3.84
CA LEU A 96 4.81 16.67 5.07
C LEU A 96 3.31 16.79 5.35
N ASP A 97 2.45 16.38 4.41
CA ASP A 97 1.00 16.54 4.49
C ASP A 97 0.31 15.20 4.26
N GLU A 98 0.14 14.44 5.35
CA GLU A 98 -0.56 13.14 5.30
C GLU A 98 -2.04 13.28 4.95
N GLY A 99 -2.67 14.40 5.32
CA GLY A 99 -4.08 14.64 4.99
C GLY A 99 -4.28 14.75 3.49
N TYR A 100 -3.38 15.45 2.80
CA TYR A 100 -3.37 15.53 1.34
C TYR A 100 -3.21 14.15 0.69
N THR A 101 -2.21 13.35 1.10
CA THR A 101 -1.99 12.01 0.50
C THR A 101 -3.11 11.02 0.84
N GLN A 102 -3.73 11.14 2.01
CA GLN A 102 -4.91 10.38 2.38
C GLN A 102 -6.10 10.74 1.49
N GLY A 103 -6.32 12.03 1.21
CA GLY A 103 -7.35 12.50 0.28
C GLY A 103 -7.18 11.90 -1.12
N VAL A 104 -5.98 12.00 -1.69
CA VAL A 104 -5.63 11.38 -2.98
C VAL A 104 -5.95 9.87 -2.98
N GLY A 105 -5.59 9.17 -1.90
CA GLY A 105 -5.86 7.74 -1.76
C GLY A 105 -7.35 7.39 -1.65
N VAL A 106 -8.12 8.21 -0.93
CA VAL A 106 -9.59 8.05 -0.82
C VAL A 106 -10.26 8.25 -2.17
N ASP A 107 -9.92 9.33 -2.87
CA ASP A 107 -10.49 9.63 -4.19
C ASP A 107 -10.19 8.50 -5.19
N TRP A 108 -8.95 8.00 -5.20
CA TRP A 108 -8.57 6.85 -6.02
C TRP A 108 -9.37 5.59 -5.69
N LEU A 109 -9.46 5.21 -4.41
CA LEU A 109 -10.20 4.01 -3.98
C LEU A 109 -11.69 4.09 -4.34
N GLN A 110 -12.31 5.26 -4.19
CA GLN A 110 -13.72 5.48 -4.51
C GLN A 110 -13.98 5.46 -6.02
N SER A 111 -13.03 5.92 -6.82
CA SER A 111 -13.16 5.90 -8.28
C SER A 111 -13.20 4.49 -8.87
N THR A 112 -12.60 3.51 -8.19
CA THR A 112 -12.41 2.13 -8.69
C THR A 112 -11.70 2.05 -10.06
N ALA A 113 -10.92 3.08 -10.42
CA ALA A 113 -10.34 3.25 -11.74
C ALA A 113 -9.22 2.22 -12.12
N SER A 114 -8.69 1.49 -11.15
CA SER A 114 -7.57 0.55 -11.37
C SER A 114 -7.44 -0.45 -10.21
N LEU A 115 -6.72 -1.56 -10.42
CA LEU A 115 -6.46 -2.55 -9.37
C LEU A 115 -5.52 -2.02 -8.27
N GLY A 116 -4.60 -1.13 -8.62
CA GLY A 116 -3.61 -0.60 -7.68
C GLY A 116 -3.16 0.81 -8.04
N LEU A 117 -2.47 1.44 -7.09
CA LEU A 117 -1.84 2.75 -7.26
C LEU A 117 -0.37 2.66 -6.84
N TRP A 118 0.53 2.93 -7.77
CA TRP A 118 1.93 3.19 -7.47
C TRP A 118 2.06 4.55 -6.81
N VAL A 119 2.68 4.54 -5.63
CA VAL A 119 2.94 5.73 -4.82
C VAL A 119 4.41 5.80 -4.48
N PRO A 120 4.99 7.00 -4.38
CA PRO A 120 6.35 7.16 -3.91
C PRO A 120 6.50 6.73 -2.43
N SER A 121 7.60 6.06 -2.12
CA SER A 121 8.04 5.85 -0.73
C SER A 121 8.40 7.20 -0.11
N VAL A 122 8.08 7.38 1.17
CA VAL A 122 8.65 8.46 1.98
C VAL A 122 10.09 8.20 2.35
#